data_AF-A0A1Q7HYM6-F1
#
_entry.id   AF-A0A1Q7HYM6-F1
#
_cell.length_a   1.000
_cell.length_b   1.000
_cell.length_c   1.000
_cell.angle_alpha   90.00
_cell.angle_beta   90.00
_cell.angle_gamma   90.00
#
_symmetry.space_group_name_H-M   'P 1'
#
loop_
_entity.id
_entity.type
_entity.pdbx_description
1 polymer ?
#
loop_
_entity_poly.entity_id
_entity_poly.type
_entity_poly.pdbx_seq_one_letter_code
_entity_poly.pdbx_strand_id
1 'polypeptide(L)'
;MSARRRETLVLTLPADPNLTRLTGLVSTHFFRQNGVSAASARRWARSVERRCRGLLRLAASSSPHGATLVLLLETRASFLEVIGKAGGRPKINLARIERQGLP
;
A
#
# COMPACT_ATOMS: atom_id res chain seq x y z
N MET A 1 13.96 -10.02 -23.92
CA MET A 1 13.10 -10.00 -22.72
C MET A 1 13.70 -9.03 -21.72
N SER A 2 13.14 -7.82 -21.56
CA SER A 2 13.64 -6.90 -20.54
C SER A 2 13.19 -7.42 -19.17
N ALA A 3 14.13 -7.70 -18.28
CA ALA A 3 13.82 -8.00 -16.89
C ALA A 3 13.15 -6.75 -16.30
N ARG A 4 11.81 -6.75 -16.26
CA ARG A 4 11.01 -5.63 -15.74
C ARG A 4 11.48 -5.38 -14.31
N ARG A 5 12.19 -4.27 -14.11
CA ARG A 5 12.85 -3.90 -12.85
C ARG A 5 11.83 -4.05 -11.72
N ARG A 6 12.20 -4.75 -10.65
CA ARG A 6 11.37 -4.85 -9.43
C ARG A 6 11.33 -3.46 -8.81
N GLU A 7 10.29 -2.70 -9.15
CA GLU A 7 10.05 -1.40 -8.56
C GLU A 7 9.32 -1.60 -7.23
N THR A 8 9.97 -1.15 -6.16
CA THR A 8 9.39 -1.07 -4.83
C THR A 8 9.22 0.40 -4.50
N LEU A 9 7.98 0.80 -4.24
CA LEU A 9 7.68 2.12 -3.70
C LEU A 9 7.47 2.00 -2.19
N VAL A 10 8.14 2.87 -1.44
CA VAL A 10 8.03 2.93 0.02
C VAL A 10 7.41 4.27 0.40
N LEU A 11 6.28 4.23 1.10
CA LEU A 11 5.68 5.40 1.72
C LEU A 11 5.75 5.24 3.24
N THR A 12 6.43 6.17 3.91
CA THR A 12 6.49 6.22 5.37
C THR A 12 5.65 7.40 5.86
N LEU A 13 4.74 7.15 6.79
CA LEU A 13 3.86 8.15 7.37
C LEU A 13 3.99 8.11 8.90
N PRO A 14 3.86 9.25 9.61
CA PRO A 14 3.61 9.21 11.04
C PRO A 14 2.25 8.54 11.31
N ALA A 15 2.05 8.05 12.53
CA ALA A 15 0.81 7.43 12.99
C ALA A 15 -0.32 8.46 13.18
N ASP A 16 -0.65 9.20 12.13
CA ASP A 16 -1.78 10.13 12.07
C ASP A 16 -2.88 9.57 11.15
N PRO A 17 -4.06 9.20 11.69
CA PRO A 17 -5.20 8.75 10.88
C PRO A 17 -5.64 9.74 9.79
N ASN A 18 -5.36 11.04 9.92
CA ASN A 18 -5.70 12.04 8.91
C ASN A 18 -4.86 11.89 7.63
N LEU A 19 -3.67 11.28 7.72
CA LEU A 19 -2.81 11.02 6.58
C LEU A 19 -3.20 9.78 5.77
N THR A 20 -4.24 9.05 6.19
CA THR A 20 -4.67 7.82 5.51
C THR A 20 -4.94 8.05 4.01
N ARG A 21 -5.48 9.22 3.62
CA ARG A 21 -5.78 9.53 2.21
C ARG A 21 -4.56 9.43 1.29
N LEU A 22 -3.36 9.71 1.81
CA LEU A 22 -2.11 9.58 1.05
C LEU A 22 -1.86 8.13 0.64
N THR A 23 -2.18 7.15 1.50
CA THR A 23 -2.05 5.73 1.17
C THR A 23 -2.94 5.34 -0.02
N GLY A 24 -4.18 5.85 -0.08
CA GLY A 24 -5.09 5.62 -1.20
C GLY A 24 -4.61 6.27 -2.50
N LEU A 25 -4.09 7.50 -2.43
CA LEU A 25 -3.56 8.20 -3.61
C LEU A 25 -2.33 7.49 -4.19
N VAL A 26 -1.36 7.15 -3.33
CA VAL A 26 -0.14 6.44 -3.73
C VAL A 26 -0.47 5.06 -4.29
N SER A 27 -1.36 4.30 -3.65
CA SER A 27 -1.81 3.01 -4.17
C SER A 27 -2.53 3.15 -5.53
N THR A 28 -3.40 4.15 -5.69
CA THR A 28 -4.09 4.38 -6.97
C THR A 28 -3.08 4.65 -8.09
N HIS A 29 -2.12 5.53 -7.83
CA HIS A 29 -1.08 5.88 -8.79
C HIS A 29 -0.23 4.65 -9.14
N PHE A 30 0.26 3.92 -8.14
CA PHE A 30 1.04 2.71 -8.31
C PHE A 30 0.30 1.65 -9.14
N PHE A 31 -0.97 1.37 -8.85
CA PHE A 31 -1.76 0.40 -9.60
C PHE A 31 -1.93 0.82 -11.07
N ARG A 32 -2.21 2.11 -11.33
CA ARG A 32 -2.36 2.63 -12.69
C ARG A 32 -1.05 2.56 -13.48
N GLN A 33 0.07 2.94 -12.87
CA GLN A 33 1.39 2.82 -13.50
C GLN A 33 1.73 1.38 -13.89
N ASN A 34 1.16 0.40 -13.17
CA ASN A 34 1.37 -1.01 -13.41
C ASN A 34 0.28 -1.69 -14.27
N GLY A 35 -0.56 -0.90 -14.96
CA GLY A 35 -1.53 -1.41 -15.95
C GLY A 35 -2.89 -1.81 -15.38
N VAL A 36 -3.18 -1.54 -14.11
CA VAL A 36 -4.52 -1.77 -13.54
C VAL A 36 -5.47 -0.70 -14.05
N SER A 37 -6.66 -1.11 -14.52
CA SER A 37 -7.69 -0.18 -14.99
C SER A 37 -8.07 0.85 -13.92
N ALA A 38 -8.48 2.05 -14.34
CA ALA A 38 -8.77 3.13 -13.40
C ALA A 38 -9.85 2.76 -12.36
N ALA A 39 -10.89 2.03 -12.77
CA ALA A 39 -11.96 1.60 -11.87
C ALA A 39 -11.46 0.58 -10.83
N SER A 40 -10.70 -0.42 -11.27
CA SER A 40 -10.10 -1.44 -10.39
C SER A 40 -9.06 -0.82 -9.45
N ALA A 41 -8.20 0.08 -9.96
CA ALA A 41 -7.21 0.79 -9.17
C ALA A 41 -7.86 1.58 -8.03
N ARG A 42 -8.93 2.34 -8.31
CA ARG A 42 -9.69 3.06 -7.27
C ARG A 42 -10.31 2.12 -6.24
N ARG A 43 -10.89 0.99 -6.69
CA ARG A 43 -11.51 0.00 -5.78
C ARG A 43 -10.48 -0.58 -4.82
N TRP A 44 -9.34 -1.02 -5.35
CA TRP A 44 -8.24 -1.56 -4.55
C TRP A 44 -7.64 -0.51 -3.62
N ALA A 45 -7.40 0.70 -4.11
CA ALA A 45 -6.86 1.79 -3.31
C ALA A 45 -7.78 2.17 -2.13
N ARG A 46 -9.11 2.20 -2.33
CA ARG A 46 -10.07 2.42 -1.23
C ARG A 46 -10.06 1.28 -0.20
N SER A 47 -9.72 0.05 -0.61
CA SER A 47 -9.54 -1.07 0.32
C SER A 47 -8.27 -0.87 1.15
N VAL A 48 -7.15 -0.54 0.49
CA VAL A 48 -5.88 -0.21 1.16
C VAL A 48 -6.07 0.95 2.14
N GLU A 49 -6.69 2.04 1.71
CA GLU A 49 -6.96 3.21 2.55
C GLU A 49 -7.73 2.83 3.82
N ARG A 50 -8.82 2.07 3.70
CA ARG A 50 -9.61 1.63 4.87
C ARG A 50 -8.80 0.78 5.84
N ARG A 51 -7.98 -0.15 5.33
CA ARG A 51 -7.12 -1.00 6.18
C ARG A 51 -6.01 -0.18 6.84
N CYS A 52 -5.36 0.71 6.10
CA CYS A 52 -4.35 1.64 6.62
C CYS A 52 -4.91 2.55 7.72
N ARG A 53 -6.17 3.00 7.60
CA ARG A 53 -6.83 3.80 8.64
C ARG A 53 -6.85 3.07 9.98
N GLY A 54 -7.18 1.78 9.96
CA GLY A 54 -7.15 0.92 11.14
C GLY A 54 -5.74 0.82 11.73
N LEU A 55 -4.74 0.61 10.89
CA LEU A 55 -3.33 0.53 11.31
C LEU A 55 -2.83 1.84 11.91
N LEU A 56 -3.15 2.99 11.31
CA LEU A 56 -2.77 4.31 11.81
C LEU A 56 -3.44 4.63 13.14
N ARG A 57 -4.74 4.32 13.29
CA ARG A 57 -5.45 4.48 14.58
C ARG A 57 -4.82 3.64 15.68
N LEU A 58 -4.54 2.37 15.38
CA LEU A 58 -3.89 1.47 16.33
C LEU A 58 -2.47 1.92 16.66
N ALA A 59 -1.72 2.39 15.67
CA ALA A 59 -0.37 2.91 15.88
C ALA A 59 -0.39 4.19 16.75
N ALA A 60 -1.35 5.08 16.51
CA ALA A 60 -1.56 6.31 17.28
C ALA A 60 -1.91 6.03 18.75
N SER A 61 -2.69 4.96 19.01
CA SER A 61 -3.09 4.60 20.38
C SER A 61 -2.03 3.83 21.17
N SER A 62 -1.01 3.27 20.51
CA SER A 62 -0.07 2.32 21.12
C SER A 62 1.27 2.93 21.53
N SER A 63 1.62 4.13 21.04
CA SER A 63 2.90 4.76 21.38
C SER A 63 2.75 6.28 21.53
N PRO A 64 3.13 6.87 22.68
CA PRO A 64 3.20 8.31 22.83
C PRO A 64 4.36 8.94 22.03
N HIS A 65 5.29 8.15 21.49
CA HIS A 65 6.46 8.64 20.75
C HIS A 65 6.63 7.89 19.41
N GLY A 66 6.49 8.60 18.28
CA GLY A 66 7.12 8.24 17.00
C GLY A 66 6.62 6.98 16.27
N ALA A 67 5.40 6.49 16.52
CA ALA A 67 4.88 5.38 15.72
C ALA A 67 4.74 5.80 14.25
N THR A 68 5.25 4.99 13.33
CA THR A 68 5.14 5.20 11.87
C THR A 68 4.39 4.05 11.22
N LEU A 69 3.66 4.34 10.13
CA LEU A 69 3.21 3.36 9.16
C LEU A 69 4.17 3.36 7.97
N VAL A 70 4.70 2.19 7.63
CA VAL A 70 5.41 1.96 6.38
C VAL A 70 4.49 1.17 5.45
N LEU A 71 4.29 1.70 4.25
CA LEU A 71 3.55 1.07 3.16
C LEU A 71 4.55 0.70 2.07
N LEU A 72 4.70 -0.59 1.80
CA LEU A 72 5.51 -1.13 0.72
C LEU A 72 4.58 -1.51 -0.43
N LEU A 73 4.82 -0.96 -1.61
CA LEU A 73 4.10 -1.33 -2.83
C LEU A 73 5.10 -1.99 -3.75
N GLU A 74 4.90 -3.28 -4.03
CA GLU A 74 5.85 -4.11 -4.73
C GLU A 74 5.28 -4.62 -6.05
N THR A 75 6.08 -4.46 -7.09
CA THR A 75 5.85 -5.09 -8.38
C THR A 75 6.53 -6.46 -8.42
N ARG A 76 5.73 -7.53 -8.44
CA ARG A 76 6.20 -8.90 -8.64
C ARG A 76 5.90 -9.36 -10.07
N ALA A 77 6.44 -10.52 -10.45
CA ALA A 77 6.29 -11.04 -11.81
C ALA A 77 4.81 -11.28 -12.15
N SER A 78 4.10 -12.01 -11.29
CA SER A 78 2.70 -12.41 -11.47
C SER A 78 1.68 -11.54 -10.72
N PHE A 79 2.09 -10.63 -9.84
CA PHE A 79 1.16 -9.82 -9.07
C PHE A 79 1.75 -8.48 -8.63
N LEU A 80 0.86 -7.59 -8.20
CA LEU A 80 1.18 -6.39 -7.44
C LEU A 80 0.81 -6.64 -5.98
N GLU A 81 1.65 -6.18 -5.06
CA GLU A 81 1.42 -6.35 -3.63
C GLU A 81 1.51 -5.01 -2.90
N VAL A 82 0.65 -4.83 -1.90
CA VAL A 82 0.74 -3.72 -0.96
C VAL A 82 0.82 -4.29 0.45
N ILE A 83 1.89 -3.97 1.16
CA ILE A 83 2.18 -4.46 2.51
C ILE A 83 2.22 -3.26 3.46
N GLY A 84 1.48 -3.35 4.56
CA GLY A 84 1.54 -2.38 5.65
C GLY A 84 2.38 -2.90 6.80
N LYS A 85 3.17 -2.03 7.42
CA LYS A 85 3.88 -2.29 8.68
C LYS A 85 3.73 -1.08 9.59
N ALA A 86 3.06 -1.24 10.72
CA ALA A 86 3.09 -0.25 11.79
C ALA A 86 4.29 -0.51 12.71
N GLY A 87 4.86 0.54 13.31
CA GLY A 87 5.99 0.43 14.26
C GLY A 87 5.74 -0.65 15.32
N GLY A 88 6.72 -1.54 15.52
CA GLY A 88 6.62 -2.66 16.47
C GLY A 88 5.64 -3.78 16.10
N ARG A 89 4.95 -3.72 14.95
CA ARG A 89 3.95 -4.72 14.52
C ARG A 89 4.43 -5.57 13.34
N PRO A 90 3.88 -6.80 13.20
CA PRO A 90 4.11 -7.63 12.02
C PRO A 90 3.68 -6.95 10.72
N LYS A 91 4.28 -7.37 9.60
CA LYS A 91 3.85 -6.98 8.26
C LYS A 91 2.47 -7.57 7.97
N ILE A 92 1.61 -6.82 7.29
CA ILE A 92 0.26 -7.23 6.91
C ILE A 92 0.07 -7.00 5.42
N ASN A 93 -0.40 -8.01 4.69
CA ASN A 93 -0.80 -7.84 3.30
C ASN A 93 -2.12 -7.04 3.24
N LEU A 94 -2.07 -5.87 2.63
CA LEU A 94 -3.20 -4.96 2.48
C LEU A 94 -3.94 -5.17 1.16
N ALA A 95 -3.20 -5.50 0.11
CA ALA A 95 -3.76 -5.87 -1.19
C ALA A 95 -2.79 -6.79 -1.93
N ARG A 96 -3.37 -7.72 -2.70
CA ARG A 96 -2.67 -8.51 -3.71
C ARG A 96 -3.53 -8.52 -4.97
N ILE A 97 -2.96 -8.06 -6.08
CA ILE A 97 -3.64 -7.96 -7.37
C ILE A 97 -2.88 -8.84 -8.34
N GLU A 98 -3.45 -9.96 -8.73
CA GLU A 98 -2.87 -10.82 -9.75
C GLU A 98 -2.81 -10.05 -11.09
N ARG A 99 -1.66 -10.10 -11.73
CA ARG A 99 -1.49 -9.69 -13.13
C ARG A 99 -2.08 -10.81 -13.96
N GLN A 100 -3.41 -10.85 -14.08
CA GLN A 100 -4.02 -11.62 -15.16
C GLN A 100 -3.36 -11.15 -16.44
N GLY A 101 -2.81 -12.10 -17.22
CA GLY A 101 -1.95 -11.89 -18.38
C GLY A 101 -2.21 -10.53 -19.00
N LEU A 102 -1.34 -9.57 -18.65
CA LEU A 102 -1.26 -8.32 -19.39
C LEU A 102 -1.04 -8.75 -20.84
N PRO A 103 -1.84 -8.24 -21.80
CA PRO A 103 -1.71 -8.63 -23.19
C PRO A 103 -0.28 -8.47 -23.69
#